data_AF-A0A958SX75-F1
#
_entry.id   AF-A0A958SX75-F1
#
_cell.length_a   1.000
_cell.length_b   1.000
_cell.length_c   1.000
_cell.angle_alpha   90.00
_cell.angle_beta   90.00
_cell.angle_gamma   90.00
#
_symmetry.space_group_name_H-M   'P 1'
#
loop_
_entity.id
_entity.type
_entity.pdbx_description
1 polymer ?
#
loop_
_entity_poly.entity_id
_entity_poly.type
_entity_poly.pdbx_seq_one_letter_code
_entity_poly.pdbx_strand_id
1 'polypeptide(L)'
;TDSHFQEINSGNVISGMIAPWFDGFSASTLHGIERTAWWLHIMGILVFLNYLYFSKHLHILLAFPNTFFASVKPKGQFNNLEAVTKEVKLMMDPNADPFAAPAEGETPPAKFGASDVTDLNWLQLLNAYTCTECGRCTSECPANLTGKKLSPRKIMMDTRDRLEEVGKNIDANKGKFKEDGKQLLDDYITREELWACTTCNACVEACPVSINPLSIILDMRRYLVMEQSAAPMELNNMMTNIENNGAPWPYNQMDRLNWTKE
;
A
#
# COMPACT_ATOMS: atom_id res chain seq x y z
N THR A 1 -16.79 -42.92 1.31
CA THR A 1 -15.32 -42.98 1.54
C THR A 1 -14.79 -43.98 0.55
N ASP A 2 -13.81 -43.58 -0.24
CA ASP A 2 -13.31 -44.28 -1.42
C ASP A 2 -12.62 -45.61 -1.04
N SER A 3 -13.34 -46.73 -1.16
CA SER A 3 -12.85 -48.07 -0.78
C SER A 3 -11.63 -48.49 -1.59
N HIS A 4 -11.57 -48.04 -2.85
CA HIS A 4 -10.47 -48.31 -3.76
C HIS A 4 -9.15 -47.66 -3.26
N PHE A 5 -9.21 -46.47 -2.67
CA PHE A 5 -8.03 -45.80 -2.09
C PHE A 5 -7.55 -46.47 -0.80
N GLN A 6 -8.47 -47.05 -0.02
CA GLN A 6 -8.15 -47.80 1.20
C GLN A 6 -7.50 -49.16 0.87
N GLU A 7 -7.91 -49.81 -0.22
CA GLU A 7 -7.40 -51.12 -0.68
C GLU A 7 -5.97 -51.08 -1.23
N ILE A 8 -5.54 -49.96 -1.85
CA ILE A 8 -4.18 -49.84 -2.42
C ILE A 8 -3.12 -49.69 -1.31
N ASN A 9 -3.53 -49.47 -0.05
CA ASN A 9 -2.63 -49.25 1.10
C ASN A 9 -1.57 -48.13 0.84
N SER A 10 -1.87 -47.27 -0.14
CA SER A 10 -0.99 -46.24 -0.70
C SER A 10 -1.55 -44.89 -0.28
N GLY A 11 -1.08 -44.37 0.85
CA GLY A 11 -1.46 -43.05 1.35
C GLY A 11 -1.69 -42.96 2.85
N ASN A 12 -1.81 -44.09 3.53
CA ASN A 12 -2.09 -44.16 4.97
C ASN A 12 -0.81 -44.25 5.82
N VAL A 13 0.27 -43.57 5.44
CA VAL A 13 1.54 -43.65 6.20
C VAL A 13 1.35 -43.08 7.61
N ILE A 14 0.69 -41.92 7.71
CA ILE A 14 0.46 -41.26 9.00
C ILE A 14 -0.74 -41.88 9.73
N SER A 15 -1.86 -42.09 9.04
CA SER A 15 -3.05 -42.70 9.64
C SER A 15 -2.80 -44.14 10.08
N GLY A 16 -1.99 -44.91 9.35
CA GLY A 16 -1.59 -46.27 9.70
C GLY A 16 -0.63 -46.35 10.89
N MET A 17 0.20 -45.32 11.13
CA MET A 17 1.01 -45.22 12.35
C MET A 17 0.17 -44.90 13.60
N ILE A 18 -0.94 -44.20 13.41
CA ILE A 18 -1.82 -43.74 14.49
C ILE A 18 -2.93 -44.76 14.78
N ALA A 19 -3.37 -45.53 13.77
CA ALA A 19 -4.46 -46.50 13.91
C ALA A 19 -4.28 -47.50 15.08
N PRO A 20 -3.07 -48.07 15.33
CA PRO A 20 -2.86 -48.97 16.46
C PRO A 20 -3.12 -48.34 17.83
N TRP A 21 -3.11 -47.01 17.95
CA TRP A 21 -3.40 -46.31 19.21
C TRP A 21 -4.88 -46.41 19.61
N PHE A 22 -5.75 -46.79 18.68
CA PHE A 22 -7.18 -46.99 18.91
C PHE A 22 -7.57 -48.47 18.93
N ASP A 23 -6.59 -49.39 18.85
CA ASP A 23 -6.84 -50.82 18.94
C ASP A 23 -7.40 -51.18 20.33
N GLY A 24 -8.48 -51.98 20.34
CA GLY A 24 -9.17 -52.38 21.56
C GLY A 24 -10.27 -51.43 22.04
N PHE A 25 -10.50 -50.30 21.36
CA PHE A 25 -11.62 -49.41 21.67
C PHE A 25 -12.92 -49.94 21.07
N SER A 26 -14.04 -49.77 21.78
CA SER A 26 -15.35 -50.14 21.25
C SER A 26 -15.77 -49.20 20.12
N ALA A 27 -16.56 -49.69 19.15
CA ALA A 27 -17.07 -48.86 18.05
C ALA A 27 -17.82 -47.61 18.55
N SER A 28 -18.52 -47.71 19.68
CA SER A 28 -19.20 -46.57 20.30
C SER A 28 -18.24 -45.49 20.82
N THR A 29 -17.10 -45.91 21.38
CA THR A 29 -16.03 -45.02 21.86
C THR A 29 -15.35 -44.32 20.69
N LEU A 30 -15.01 -45.06 19.64
CA LEU A 30 -14.43 -44.53 18.41
C LEU A 30 -15.35 -43.48 17.76
N HIS A 31 -16.65 -43.76 17.69
CA HIS A 31 -17.62 -42.79 17.17
C HIS A 31 -17.73 -41.54 18.06
N GLY A 32 -17.70 -41.70 19.39
CA GLY A 32 -17.70 -40.56 20.31
C GLY A 32 -16.46 -39.66 20.14
N ILE A 33 -15.29 -40.26 19.96
CA ILE A 33 -14.03 -39.54 19.71
C ILE A 33 -14.10 -38.79 18.37
N GLU A 34 -14.52 -39.46 17.29
CA GLU A 34 -14.68 -38.86 15.97
C GLU A 34 -15.63 -37.67 16.02
N ARG A 35 -16.81 -37.84 16.63
CA ARG A 35 -17.83 -36.78 16.70
C ARG A 35 -17.36 -35.59 17.53
N THR A 36 -16.65 -35.85 18.63
CA THR A 36 -16.09 -34.80 19.49
C THR A 36 -14.99 -34.03 18.76
N ALA A 37 -14.06 -34.73 18.10
CA ALA A 37 -12.99 -34.11 17.32
C ALA A 37 -13.56 -33.28 16.16
N TRP A 38 -14.59 -33.79 15.48
CA TRP A 38 -15.28 -33.10 14.40
C TRP A 38 -15.93 -31.80 14.89
N TRP A 39 -16.70 -31.85 15.98
CA TRP A 39 -17.30 -30.63 16.56
C TRP A 39 -16.26 -29.66 17.12
N LEU A 40 -15.20 -30.14 17.77
CA LEU A 40 -14.11 -29.31 18.26
C LEU A 40 -13.43 -28.57 17.11
N HIS A 41 -13.14 -29.26 16.01
CA HIS A 41 -12.56 -28.66 14.82
C HIS A 41 -13.48 -27.57 14.23
N ILE A 42 -14.78 -27.84 14.10
CA ILE A 42 -15.74 -26.85 13.59
C ILE A 42 -15.86 -25.64 14.51
N MET A 43 -15.97 -25.86 15.83
CA MET A 43 -16.00 -24.76 16.79
C MET A 43 -14.70 -23.95 16.72
N GLY A 44 -13.55 -24.61 16.60
CA GLY A 44 -12.25 -23.96 16.42
C GLY A 44 -12.22 -23.08 15.18
N ILE A 45 -12.71 -23.56 14.04
CA ILE A 45 -12.82 -22.77 12.80
C ILE A 45 -13.75 -21.57 13.00
N LEU A 46 -14.94 -21.77 13.58
CA LEU A 46 -15.91 -20.70 13.78
C LEU A 46 -15.39 -19.62 14.74
N VAL A 47 -14.70 -20.01 15.81
CA VAL A 47 -14.03 -19.08 16.73
C VAL A 47 -12.92 -18.34 16.00
N PHE A 48 -12.08 -19.04 15.25
CA PHE A 48 -10.99 -18.42 14.50
C PHE A 48 -11.50 -17.43 13.45
N LEU A 49 -12.57 -17.77 12.71
CA LEU A 49 -13.20 -16.92 11.72
C LEU A 49 -13.67 -15.58 12.32
N ASN A 50 -14.25 -15.60 13.51
CA ASN A 50 -14.65 -14.37 14.22
C ASN A 50 -13.43 -13.62 14.78
N TYR A 51 -12.37 -14.32 15.17
CA TYR A 51 -11.12 -13.71 15.66
C TYR A 51 -10.32 -13.00 14.57
N LEU A 52 -10.43 -13.42 13.30
CA LEU A 52 -9.69 -12.82 12.18
C LEU A 52 -9.86 -11.30 12.10
N TYR A 53 -11.08 -10.79 12.31
CA TYR A 53 -11.41 -9.36 12.18
C TYR A 53 -10.72 -8.45 13.20
N PHE A 54 -10.32 -8.99 14.35
CA PHE A 54 -9.74 -8.23 15.45
C PHE A 54 -8.25 -8.52 15.67
N SER A 55 -7.66 -9.37 14.84
CA SER A 55 -6.30 -9.85 15.02
C SER A 55 -5.41 -9.44 13.85
N LYS A 56 -4.10 -9.58 14.06
CA LYS A 56 -3.07 -9.44 13.03
C LYS A 56 -3.25 -10.35 11.80
N HIS A 57 -4.16 -11.32 11.85
CA HIS A 57 -4.45 -12.24 10.74
C HIS A 57 -5.51 -11.70 9.76
N LEU A 58 -6.05 -10.50 9.97
CA LEU A 58 -6.98 -9.86 9.04
C LEU A 58 -6.44 -9.82 7.60
N HIS A 59 -5.11 -9.73 7.43
CA HIS A 59 -4.46 -9.77 6.13
C HIS A 59 -4.79 -11.04 5.31
N ILE A 60 -5.15 -12.17 5.94
CA ILE A 60 -5.51 -13.41 5.23
C ILE A 60 -6.80 -13.19 4.43
N LEU A 61 -7.77 -12.48 5.01
CA LEU A 61 -9.02 -12.15 4.35
C LEU A 61 -8.81 -11.10 3.25
N LEU A 62 -7.96 -10.10 3.51
CA LEU A 62 -7.77 -8.96 2.62
C LEU A 62 -6.74 -9.21 1.49
N ALA A 63 -5.89 -10.24 1.60
CA ALA A 63 -4.95 -10.61 0.54
C ALA A 63 -5.64 -10.94 -0.78
N PHE A 64 -6.79 -11.63 -0.75
CA PHE A 64 -7.57 -11.95 -1.95
C PHE A 64 -8.08 -10.71 -2.69
N PRO A 65 -8.85 -9.80 -2.07
CA PRO A 65 -9.30 -8.60 -2.76
C PRO A 65 -8.12 -7.70 -3.18
N ASN A 66 -7.07 -7.58 -2.35
CA ASN A 66 -5.92 -6.76 -2.70
C ASN A 66 -5.21 -7.25 -3.97
N THR A 67 -4.96 -8.56 -4.06
CA THR A 67 -4.34 -9.15 -5.24
C THR A 67 -5.23 -9.06 -6.47
N PHE A 68 -6.54 -9.17 -6.31
CA PHE A 68 -7.50 -8.97 -7.40
C PHE A 68 -7.47 -7.55 -7.96
N PHE A 69 -7.35 -6.54 -7.09
CA PHE A 69 -7.28 -5.12 -7.48
C PHE A 69 -5.85 -4.60 -7.68
N ALA A 70 -4.85 -5.48 -7.69
CA ALA A 70 -3.48 -5.09 -7.94
C ALA A 70 -3.31 -4.46 -9.33
N SER A 71 -2.42 -3.48 -9.43
CA SER A 71 -2.16 -2.80 -10.70
C SER A 71 -1.61 -3.76 -11.76
N VAL A 72 -2.29 -3.84 -12.91
CA VAL A 72 -1.83 -4.57 -14.10
C VAL A 72 -0.91 -3.74 -14.99
N LYS A 73 -0.74 -2.44 -14.69
CA LYS A 73 0.20 -1.57 -15.38
C LYS A 73 1.64 -1.94 -15.04
N PRO A 74 2.62 -1.64 -15.92
CA PRO A 74 4.02 -1.77 -15.61
C PRO A 74 4.37 -1.15 -14.26
N LYS A 75 5.10 -1.93 -13.47
CA LYS A 75 5.61 -1.52 -12.17
C LYS A 75 6.47 -0.25 -12.32
N GLY A 76 6.18 0.76 -11.51
CA GLY A 76 6.86 2.06 -11.58
C GLY A 76 6.22 3.08 -12.51
N GLN A 77 5.18 2.72 -13.27
CA GLN A 77 4.44 3.70 -14.07
C GLN A 77 3.71 4.69 -13.15
N PHE A 78 4.02 5.98 -13.29
CA PHE A 78 3.30 7.05 -12.60
C PHE A 78 1.99 7.41 -13.32
N ASN A 79 0.99 7.80 -12.55
CA ASN A 79 -0.21 8.44 -13.08
C ASN A 79 0.04 9.93 -13.34
N ASN A 80 -0.62 10.47 -14.36
CA ASN A 80 -0.76 11.91 -14.53
C ASN A 80 -1.90 12.40 -13.62
N LEU A 81 -1.71 13.57 -13.02
CA LEU A 81 -2.76 14.23 -12.25
C LEU A 81 -3.74 14.85 -13.23
N GLU A 82 -4.98 14.36 -13.25
CA GLU A 82 -6.01 14.84 -14.19
C GLU A 82 -6.31 16.32 -13.99
N ALA A 83 -6.35 16.78 -12.73
CA ALA A 83 -6.54 18.19 -12.39
C ALA A 83 -5.46 19.08 -13.02
N VAL A 84 -4.18 18.73 -12.85
CA VAL A 84 -3.06 19.46 -13.46
C VAL A 84 -3.10 19.37 -14.98
N THR A 85 -3.46 18.20 -15.53
CA THR A 85 -3.56 18.00 -16.99
C THR A 85 -4.68 18.88 -17.59
N LYS A 86 -5.81 19.04 -16.89
CA LYS A 86 -6.90 19.93 -17.31
C LYS A 86 -6.42 21.38 -17.33
N GLU A 87 -5.72 21.81 -16.29
CA GLU A 87 -5.18 23.18 -16.18
C GLU A 87 -4.14 23.47 -17.28
N VAL A 88 -3.18 22.58 -17.49
CA VAL A 88 -2.17 22.74 -18.55
C VAL A 88 -2.83 22.78 -19.93
N LYS A 89 -3.84 21.95 -20.19
CA LYS A 89 -4.58 21.99 -21.47
C LYS A 89 -5.33 23.30 -21.65
N LEU A 90 -5.89 23.87 -20.59
CA LEU A 90 -6.56 25.16 -20.62
C LEU A 90 -5.56 26.28 -20.95
N MET A 91 -4.38 26.27 -20.32
CA MET A 91 -3.30 27.23 -20.58
C MET A 91 -2.72 27.11 -22.00
N MET A 92 -2.81 25.94 -22.62
CA MET A 92 -2.34 25.68 -23.98
C MET A 92 -3.41 25.86 -25.07
N ASP A 93 -4.68 26.09 -24.71
CA ASP A 93 -5.75 26.33 -25.68
C ASP A 93 -5.75 27.81 -26.10
N PRO A 94 -5.39 28.14 -27.35
CA PRO A 94 -5.38 29.52 -27.82
C PRO A 94 -6.77 30.16 -27.90
N ASN A 95 -7.84 29.38 -27.75
CA ASN A 95 -9.23 29.87 -27.74
C ASN A 95 -9.83 29.91 -26.32
N ALA A 96 -9.10 29.47 -25.29
CA ALA A 96 -9.57 29.59 -23.92
C ALA A 96 -9.55 31.05 -23.48
N ASP A 97 -10.65 31.51 -22.89
CA ASP A 97 -10.72 32.83 -22.25
C ASP A 97 -10.16 32.73 -20.82
N PRO A 98 -8.97 33.27 -20.53
CA PRO A 98 -8.35 33.20 -19.21
C PRO A 98 -9.09 34.01 -18.14
N PHE A 99 -10.11 34.80 -18.52
CA PHE A 99 -10.95 35.57 -17.61
C PHE A 99 -12.36 35.03 -17.47
N ALA A 100 -12.66 33.87 -18.09
CA ALA A 100 -13.94 33.21 -17.89
C ALA A 100 -14.12 32.88 -16.40
N ALA A 101 -15.21 33.40 -15.81
CA ALA A 101 -15.56 33.05 -14.44
C ALA A 101 -15.77 31.53 -14.35
N PRO A 102 -15.29 30.88 -13.27
CA PRO A 102 -15.59 29.48 -13.01
C PRO A 102 -17.09 29.25 -13.15
N ALA A 103 -17.49 28.18 -13.85
CA ALA A 103 -18.90 27.88 -13.99
C ALA A 103 -19.54 27.76 -12.60
N GLU A 104 -20.75 28.31 -12.42
CA GLU A 104 -21.45 28.22 -11.13
C GLU A 104 -21.56 26.75 -10.72
N GLY A 105 -20.88 26.38 -9.63
CA GLY A 105 -20.79 25.00 -9.14
C GLY A 105 -19.43 24.31 -9.33
N GLU A 106 -18.42 24.97 -9.90
CA GLU A 106 -17.05 24.43 -9.86
C GLU A 106 -16.53 24.37 -8.42
N THR A 107 -16.34 23.14 -7.94
CA THR A 107 -15.75 22.86 -6.64
C THR A 107 -14.31 23.35 -6.61
N PRO A 108 -13.83 23.94 -5.49
CA PRO A 108 -12.43 24.30 -5.36
C PRO A 108 -11.52 23.10 -5.67
N PRO A 109 -10.33 23.33 -6.24
CA PRO A 109 -9.44 22.27 -6.63
C PRO A 109 -9.17 21.35 -5.44
N ALA A 110 -9.32 20.05 -5.68
CA ALA A 110 -8.97 19.05 -4.70
C ALA A 110 -7.47 19.18 -4.35
N LYS A 111 -7.16 18.98 -3.07
CA LYS A 111 -5.80 18.97 -2.53
C LYS A 111 -4.88 18.09 -3.39
N PHE A 112 -3.68 18.58 -3.69
CA PHE A 112 -2.70 17.83 -4.45
C PHE A 112 -1.92 16.85 -3.56
N GLY A 113 -1.98 15.57 -3.90
CA GLY A 113 -1.30 14.52 -3.12
C GLY A 113 -2.02 14.20 -1.80
N ALA A 114 -1.28 13.68 -0.83
CA ALA A 114 -1.83 13.24 0.45
C ALA A 114 -1.00 13.73 1.64
N SER A 115 -1.65 14.32 2.65
CA SER A 115 -1.02 14.60 3.95
C SER A 115 -1.52 13.68 5.06
N ASP A 116 -2.73 13.13 4.92
CA ASP A 116 -3.30 12.16 5.85
C ASP A 116 -3.99 11.00 5.12
N VAL A 117 -4.41 9.98 5.86
CA VAL A 117 -5.06 8.76 5.32
C VAL A 117 -6.37 9.04 4.59
N THR A 118 -7.05 10.16 4.87
CA THR A 118 -8.28 10.58 4.18
C THR A 118 -8.04 11.02 2.74
N ASP A 119 -6.81 11.43 2.42
CA ASP A 119 -6.42 11.87 1.08
C ASP A 119 -5.97 10.68 0.20
N LEU A 120 -5.69 9.53 0.82
CA LEU A 120 -5.28 8.32 0.11
C LEU A 120 -6.47 7.64 -0.54
N ASN A 121 -6.23 7.00 -1.68
CA ASN A 121 -7.26 6.23 -2.35
C ASN A 121 -7.57 4.92 -1.61
N TRP A 122 -8.77 4.39 -1.84
CA TRP A 122 -9.25 3.17 -1.16
C TRP A 122 -8.31 1.97 -1.34
N LEU A 123 -7.61 1.85 -2.47
CA LEU A 123 -6.68 0.74 -2.72
C LEU A 123 -5.39 0.91 -1.91
N GLN A 124 -4.91 2.14 -1.68
CA GLN A 124 -3.80 2.41 -0.75
C GLN A 124 -4.18 2.02 0.69
N LEU A 125 -5.41 2.32 1.11
CA LEU A 125 -5.90 1.93 2.42
C LEU A 125 -6.06 0.40 2.56
N LEU A 126 -6.59 -0.27 1.52
CA LEU A 126 -6.67 -1.73 1.47
C LEU A 126 -5.28 -2.39 1.55
N ASN A 127 -4.32 -1.83 0.82
CA ASN A 127 -2.92 -2.28 0.85
C ASN A 127 -2.34 -2.22 2.27
N ALA A 128 -2.65 -1.17 3.04
CA ALA A 128 -2.17 -1.00 4.42
C ALA A 128 -2.70 -2.10 5.34
N TYR A 129 -4.00 -2.40 5.28
CA TYR A 129 -4.60 -3.50 6.04
C TYR A 129 -4.18 -4.90 5.56
N THR A 130 -3.79 -5.03 4.29
CA THR A 130 -3.33 -6.30 3.71
C THR A 130 -1.87 -6.61 4.05
N CYS A 131 -1.12 -5.64 4.58
CA CYS A 131 0.29 -5.84 4.89
C CYS A 131 0.50 -7.01 5.87
N THR A 132 1.31 -7.99 5.47
CA THR A 132 1.64 -9.17 6.29
C THR A 132 2.82 -8.94 7.24
N GLU A 133 3.37 -7.72 7.25
CA GLU A 133 4.56 -7.33 8.04
C GLU A 133 5.82 -8.19 7.79
N CYS A 134 5.85 -8.98 6.71
CA CYS A 134 6.93 -9.92 6.41
C CYS A 134 8.31 -9.28 6.18
N GLY A 135 8.39 -7.98 5.92
CA GLY A 135 9.64 -7.23 5.83
C GLY A 135 10.39 -7.34 4.50
N ARG A 136 9.93 -8.13 3.52
CA ARG A 136 10.57 -8.27 2.19
C ARG A 136 10.80 -6.93 1.49
N CYS A 137 9.81 -6.04 1.56
CA CYS A 137 9.92 -4.71 0.97
C CYS A 137 11.01 -3.83 1.63
N THR A 138 11.37 -4.12 2.89
CA THR A 138 12.44 -3.43 3.60
C THR A 138 13.80 -4.05 3.32
N SER A 139 13.89 -5.39 3.27
CA SER A 139 15.14 -6.08 2.93
C SER A 139 15.62 -5.79 1.52
N GLU A 140 14.70 -5.57 0.57
CA GLU A 140 15.03 -5.23 -0.81
C GLU A 140 15.16 -3.70 -1.04
N CYS A 141 14.97 -2.87 -0.01
CA CYS A 141 15.04 -1.43 -0.16
C CYS A 141 16.49 -0.93 -0.13
N PRO A 142 17.05 -0.39 -1.24
CA PRO A 142 18.44 0.08 -1.26
C PRO A 142 18.71 1.22 -0.28
N ALA A 143 17.71 2.09 -0.06
CA ALA A 143 17.80 3.17 0.92
C ALA A 143 17.88 2.62 2.35
N ASN A 144 17.12 1.59 2.68
CA ASN A 144 17.18 0.97 4.00
C ASN A 144 18.52 0.25 4.23
N LEU A 145 18.99 -0.50 3.22
CA LEU A 145 20.26 -1.22 3.26
C LEU A 145 21.48 -0.30 3.47
N THR A 146 21.39 0.95 3.03
CA THR A 146 22.43 1.97 3.22
C THR A 146 22.29 2.77 4.52
N GLY A 147 21.39 2.36 5.42
CA GLY A 147 21.20 2.97 6.73
C GLY A 147 20.31 4.21 6.75
N LYS A 148 19.60 4.53 5.66
CA LYS A 148 18.59 5.61 5.66
C LYS A 148 17.35 5.17 6.44
N LYS A 149 16.58 6.14 6.96
CA LYS A 149 15.39 5.88 7.78
C LYS A 149 14.24 5.17 7.07
N LEU A 150 14.18 5.22 5.74
CA LEU A 150 13.08 4.63 4.97
C LEU A 150 12.99 3.12 5.18
N SER A 151 11.83 2.67 5.68
CA SER A 151 11.39 1.27 5.58
C SER A 151 10.03 1.24 4.87
N PRO A 152 9.92 0.66 3.66
CA PRO A 152 8.63 0.52 2.98
C PRO A 152 7.61 -0.30 3.76
N ARG A 153 8.05 -1.19 4.67
CA ARG A 153 7.15 -1.90 5.59
C ARG A 153 6.55 -0.91 6.59
N LYS A 154 7.40 -0.08 7.21
CA LYS A 154 6.96 0.93 8.18
C LYS A 154 5.93 1.88 7.56
N ILE A 155 6.13 2.35 6.32
CA ILE A 155 5.14 3.18 5.61
C ILE A 155 3.74 2.54 5.60
N MET A 156 3.63 1.24 5.30
CA MET A 156 2.33 0.54 5.29
C MET A 156 1.75 0.39 6.70
N MET A 157 2.58 0.06 7.68
CA MET A 157 2.16 -0.11 9.08
C MET A 157 1.67 1.23 9.67
N ASP A 158 2.44 2.30 9.51
CA ASP A 158 2.09 3.65 9.95
C ASP A 158 0.79 4.14 9.31
N THR A 159 0.60 3.85 8.01
CA THR A 159 -0.65 4.17 7.30
C THR A 159 -1.84 3.42 7.91
N ARG A 160 -1.68 2.12 8.21
CA ARG A 160 -2.72 1.32 8.86
C ARG A 160 -3.01 1.84 10.26
N ASP A 161 -1.98 2.08 11.06
CA ASP A 161 -2.12 2.49 12.46
C ASP A 161 -2.81 3.87 12.53
N ARG A 162 -2.45 4.82 11.66
CA ARG A 162 -3.17 6.09 11.51
C ARG A 162 -4.63 5.87 11.09
N LEU A 163 -4.89 4.97 10.14
CA LEU A 163 -6.24 4.67 9.67
C LEU A 163 -7.11 4.04 10.78
N GLU A 164 -6.55 3.18 11.63
CA GLU A 164 -7.23 2.64 12.80
C GLU A 164 -7.53 3.71 13.85
N GLU A 165 -6.61 4.65 14.08
CA GLU A 165 -6.85 5.80 14.96
C GLU A 165 -8.00 6.69 14.44
N VAL A 166 -7.99 7.00 13.16
CA VAL A 166 -9.08 7.76 12.50
C VAL A 166 -10.40 7.00 12.58
N GLY A 167 -10.39 5.68 12.37
CA GLY A 167 -11.58 4.84 12.52
C GLY A 167 -12.17 4.90 13.93
N LYS A 168 -11.33 4.71 14.96
CA LYS A 168 -11.74 4.81 16.38
C LYS A 168 -12.27 6.21 16.72
N ASN A 169 -11.67 7.25 16.15
CA ASN A 169 -12.13 8.63 16.31
C ASN A 169 -13.54 8.81 15.74
N ILE A 170 -13.78 8.34 14.51
CA ILE A 170 -15.09 8.42 13.85
C ILE A 170 -16.16 7.66 14.65
N ASP A 171 -15.84 6.44 15.10
CA ASP A 171 -16.74 5.60 15.88
C ASP A 171 -17.13 6.27 17.21
N ALA A 172 -16.14 6.84 17.93
CA ALA A 172 -16.37 7.54 19.18
C ALA A 172 -17.23 8.81 19.02
N ASN A 173 -17.16 9.45 17.85
CA ASN A 173 -17.83 10.72 17.54
C ASN A 173 -19.10 10.54 16.68
N LYS A 174 -19.72 9.35 16.71
CA LYS A 174 -20.99 9.05 16.03
C LYS A 174 -20.94 9.26 14.50
N GLY A 175 -19.85 8.80 13.88
CA GLY A 175 -19.69 8.84 12.42
C GLY A 175 -19.11 10.15 11.88
N LYS A 176 -18.66 11.05 12.74
CA LYS A 176 -17.99 12.29 12.32
C LYS A 176 -16.54 12.28 12.79
N PHE A 177 -15.61 12.51 11.88
CA PHE A 177 -14.21 12.73 12.27
C PHE A 177 -14.10 14.03 13.07
N LYS A 178 -13.41 13.97 14.20
CA LYS A 178 -13.04 15.13 15.00
C LYS A 178 -11.52 15.28 14.94
N GLU A 179 -11.07 16.44 14.50
CA GLU A 179 -9.66 16.80 14.44
C GLU A 179 -8.93 16.44 15.75
N ASP A 180 -7.93 15.58 15.62
CA ASP A 180 -7.09 15.09 16.72
C ASP A 180 -5.70 15.74 16.72
N GLY A 181 -5.44 16.65 15.78
CA GLY A 181 -4.18 17.36 15.63
C GLY A 181 -3.03 16.48 15.14
N LYS A 182 -3.33 15.26 14.66
CA LYS A 182 -2.36 14.35 14.05
C LYS A 182 -2.62 14.24 12.55
N GLN A 183 -1.59 13.88 11.80
CA GLN A 183 -1.69 13.56 10.38
C GLN A 183 -0.69 12.47 10.02
N LEU A 184 -0.89 11.74 8.92
CA LEU A 184 0.07 10.71 8.48
C LEU A 184 1.49 11.28 8.24
N LEU A 185 1.57 12.48 7.65
CA LEU A 185 2.81 13.20 7.42
C LEU A 185 3.38 13.82 8.71
N ASP A 186 4.69 13.76 8.89
CA ASP A 186 5.43 14.33 10.04
C ASP A 186 5.17 13.64 11.40
N ASP A 187 3.96 13.19 11.74
CA ASP A 187 3.71 12.46 13.01
C ASP A 187 4.05 10.96 12.93
N TYR A 188 3.78 10.33 11.78
CA TYR A 188 4.06 8.90 11.57
C TYR A 188 5.16 8.69 10.54
N ILE A 189 5.02 9.35 9.38
CA ILE A 189 5.95 9.24 8.26
C ILE A 189 6.70 10.57 8.12
N THR A 190 8.01 10.52 8.34
CA THR A 190 8.87 11.70 8.29
C THR A 190 9.23 12.08 6.85
N ARG A 191 9.50 13.37 6.62
CA ARG A 191 9.99 13.86 5.32
C ARG A 191 11.28 13.18 4.87
N GLU A 192 12.16 12.82 5.81
CA GLU A 192 13.40 12.11 5.52
C GLU A 192 13.14 10.71 4.95
N GLU A 193 12.18 9.97 5.52
CA GLU A 193 11.75 8.68 4.97
C GLU A 193 11.17 8.86 3.56
N LEU A 194 10.33 9.88 3.36
CA LEU A 194 9.75 10.18 2.06
C LEU A 194 10.84 10.47 1.04
N TRP A 195 11.78 11.37 1.30
CA TRP A 195 12.83 11.78 0.36
C TRP A 195 13.97 10.77 0.19
N ALA A 196 14.12 9.81 1.10
CA ALA A 196 15.07 8.70 0.95
C ALA A 196 14.67 7.71 -0.17
N CYS A 197 13.40 7.66 -0.57
CA CYS A 197 12.92 6.74 -1.61
C CYS A 197 13.50 7.10 -3.00
N THR A 198 14.16 6.17 -3.67
CA THR A 198 14.69 6.39 -5.03
C THR A 198 13.69 6.03 -6.13
N THR A 199 12.46 5.64 -5.76
CA THR A 199 11.40 5.21 -6.69
C THR A 199 11.75 3.98 -7.55
N CYS A 200 12.73 3.17 -7.12
CA CYS A 200 13.24 2.00 -7.86
C CYS A 200 12.29 0.80 -7.96
N ASN A 201 11.11 0.87 -7.32
CA ASN A 201 10.07 -0.18 -7.33
C ASN A 201 10.40 -1.55 -6.68
N ALA A 202 11.62 -1.77 -6.17
CA ALA A 202 12.03 -3.04 -5.54
C ALA A 202 11.03 -3.55 -4.46
N CYS A 203 10.49 -2.63 -3.64
CA CYS A 203 9.51 -2.98 -2.61
C CYS A 203 8.18 -3.56 -3.15
N VAL A 204 7.74 -3.09 -4.31
CA VAL A 204 6.52 -3.54 -5.00
C VAL A 204 6.78 -4.85 -5.76
N GLU A 205 8.02 -5.06 -6.21
CA GLU A 205 8.45 -6.31 -6.83
C GLU A 205 8.54 -7.46 -5.82
N ALA A 206 9.10 -7.18 -4.65
CA ALA A 206 9.30 -8.16 -3.60
C ALA A 206 8.03 -8.54 -2.82
N CYS A 207 6.93 -7.81 -3.00
CA CYS A 207 5.72 -8.03 -2.21
C CYS A 207 4.97 -9.31 -2.66
N PRO A 208 4.74 -10.28 -1.76
CA PRO A 208 4.06 -11.54 -2.12
C PRO A 208 2.54 -11.38 -2.33
N VAL A 209 1.97 -10.25 -1.91
CA VAL A 209 0.52 -9.95 -1.99
C VAL A 209 0.26 -8.67 -2.79
N SER A 210 1.20 -8.28 -3.65
CA SER A 210 1.07 -7.20 -4.64
C SER A 210 0.74 -5.81 -4.06
N ILE A 211 1.25 -5.51 -2.86
CA ILE A 211 1.13 -4.18 -2.23
C ILE A 211 2.07 -3.18 -2.87
N ASN A 212 1.62 -1.92 -2.95
CA ASN A 212 2.41 -0.81 -3.50
C ASN A 212 2.65 0.31 -2.46
N PRO A 213 3.71 0.23 -1.63
CA PRO A 213 4.08 1.31 -0.70
C PRO A 213 4.55 2.58 -1.41
N LEU A 214 5.09 2.44 -2.64
CA LEU A 214 5.60 3.55 -3.42
C LEU A 214 4.50 4.56 -3.78
N SER A 215 3.27 4.10 -4.04
CA SER A 215 2.17 5.01 -4.39
C SER A 215 1.89 6.02 -3.27
N ILE A 216 1.86 5.58 -2.01
CA ILE A 216 1.65 6.44 -0.83
C ILE A 216 2.79 7.46 -0.73
N ILE A 217 4.05 7.01 -0.86
CA ILE A 217 5.23 7.90 -0.81
C ILE A 217 5.15 8.99 -1.88
N LEU A 218 4.70 8.65 -3.10
CA LEU A 218 4.59 9.61 -4.19
C LEU A 218 3.49 10.64 -3.94
N ASP A 219 2.33 10.22 -3.44
CA ASP A 219 1.25 11.15 -3.12
C ASP A 219 1.63 12.09 -1.97
N MET A 220 2.39 11.60 -0.98
CA MET A 220 2.93 12.46 0.07
C MET A 220 4.01 13.42 -0.44
N ARG A 221 4.88 12.99 -1.35
CA ARG A 221 5.84 13.89 -2.02
C ARG A 221 5.14 14.94 -2.87
N ARG A 222 4.07 14.57 -3.57
CA ARG A 222 3.24 15.50 -4.35
C ARG A 222 2.68 16.60 -3.45
N TYR A 223 2.15 16.23 -2.30
CA TYR A 223 1.66 17.19 -1.31
C TYR A 223 2.78 18.12 -0.81
N LEU A 224 3.94 17.58 -0.46
CA LEU A 224 5.08 18.40 -0.03
C LEU A 224 5.51 19.42 -1.09
N VAL A 225 5.52 19.04 -2.37
CA VAL A 225 5.95 19.91 -3.47
C VAL A 225 4.88 20.94 -3.83
N MET A 226 3.65 20.51 -4.08
CA MET A 226 2.62 21.35 -4.68
C MET A 226 1.81 22.16 -3.66
N GLU A 227 1.66 21.67 -2.43
CA GLU A 227 0.87 22.34 -1.39
C GLU A 227 1.75 23.05 -0.36
N GLN A 228 2.89 22.46 0.03
CA GLN A 228 3.78 23.04 1.03
C GLN A 228 5.01 23.76 0.47
N SER A 229 5.26 23.66 -0.85
CA SER A 229 6.50 24.16 -1.48
C SER A 229 7.78 23.70 -0.75
N ALA A 230 7.74 22.51 -0.16
CA ALA A 230 8.75 21.96 0.74
C ALA A 230 9.59 20.85 0.07
N ALA A 231 9.92 21.02 -1.20
CA ALA A 231 10.85 20.13 -1.89
C ALA A 231 12.30 20.38 -1.40
N PRO A 232 13.17 19.35 -1.42
CA PRO A 232 14.60 19.51 -1.21
C PRO A 232 15.21 20.58 -2.14
N MET A 233 16.19 21.33 -1.62
CA MET A 233 16.80 22.46 -2.34
C MET A 233 17.40 22.03 -3.68
N GLU A 234 17.97 20.83 -3.76
CA GLU A 234 18.52 20.25 -4.97
C GLU A 234 17.44 20.04 -6.05
N LEU A 235 16.24 19.63 -5.64
CA LEU A 235 15.11 19.47 -6.56
C LEU A 235 14.54 20.82 -6.99
N ASN A 236 14.45 21.80 -6.10
CA ASN A 236 14.03 23.15 -6.47
C ASN A 236 14.98 23.76 -7.51
N ASN A 237 16.29 23.65 -7.29
CA ASN A 237 17.30 24.11 -8.25
C ASN A 237 17.15 23.41 -9.61
N MET A 238 16.92 22.10 -9.60
CA MET A 238 16.67 21.34 -10.83
C MET A 238 15.40 21.83 -11.54
N MET A 239 14.29 22.02 -10.83
CA MET A 239 13.03 22.50 -11.43
C MET A 239 13.20 23.89 -12.04
N THR A 240 13.85 24.82 -11.34
CA THR A 240 14.16 26.15 -11.85
C THR A 240 15.07 26.11 -13.09
N ASN A 241 16.05 25.21 -13.14
CA ASN A 241 16.88 25.04 -14.33
C ASN A 241 16.07 24.50 -15.51
N ILE A 242 15.16 23.54 -15.28
CA ILE A 242 14.30 23.00 -16.33
C ILE A 242 13.39 24.09 -16.89
N GLU A 243 12.81 24.91 -16.02
CA GLU A 243 11.93 26.01 -16.43
C GLU A 243 12.67 27.06 -17.28
N ASN A 244 13.86 27.49 -16.86
CA ASN A 244 14.59 28.56 -17.53
C ASN A 244 15.41 28.09 -18.74
N ASN A 245 16.04 26.92 -18.65
CA ASN A 245 17.02 26.44 -19.64
C ASN A 245 16.53 25.24 -20.45
N GLY A 246 15.40 24.63 -20.08
CA GLY A 246 14.93 23.38 -20.70
C GLY A 246 15.80 22.16 -20.37
N ALA A 247 16.64 22.24 -19.33
CA ALA A 247 17.53 21.19 -18.88
C ALA A 247 17.70 21.22 -17.35
N PRO A 248 17.95 20.08 -16.69
CA PRO A 248 18.12 20.03 -15.22
C PRO A 248 19.41 20.72 -14.73
N TRP A 249 20.35 20.96 -15.63
CA TRP A 249 21.65 21.54 -15.34
C TRP A 249 21.71 23.01 -15.76
N PRO A 250 22.50 23.85 -15.07
CA PRO A 250 22.59 25.28 -15.32
C PRO A 250 23.52 25.63 -16.51
N TYR A 251 23.53 24.80 -17.57
CA TYR A 251 24.35 25.05 -18.75
C TYR A 251 23.63 25.96 -19.75
N ASN A 252 24.40 26.79 -20.46
CA ASN A 252 23.86 27.62 -21.52
C ASN A 252 23.38 26.75 -22.68
N GLN A 253 22.20 27.05 -23.24
CA GLN A 253 21.66 26.34 -24.39
C GLN A 253 22.59 26.36 -25.61
N MET A 254 23.39 27.42 -25.79
CA MET A 254 24.36 27.52 -26.91
C MET A 254 25.48 26.47 -26.81
N ASP A 255 25.82 26.03 -25.59
CA ASP A 255 26.89 25.05 -25.35
C ASP A 255 26.42 23.60 -25.56
N ARG A 256 25.13 23.38 -25.81
CA ARG A 256 24.53 22.05 -25.95
C ARG A 256 25.17 21.19 -27.05
N LEU A 257 25.76 21.79 -28.08
CA LEU A 257 26.43 21.08 -29.18
C LEU A 257 27.95 20.93 -28.99
N ASN A 258 28.52 21.33 -27.86
CA ASN A 258 29.97 21.23 -27.67
C ASN A 258 30.48 19.77 -27.67
N TRP A 259 29.67 18.81 -27.20
CA TRP A 259 30.01 17.38 -27.22
C TRP A 259 30.22 16.82 -28.64
N THR A 260 29.69 17.47 -29.70
CA THR A 260 29.89 17.00 -31.08
C THR A 260 31.24 17.43 -31.65
N LYS A 261 32.01 18.24 -30.93
CA LYS A 261 33.32 18.77 -31.33
C LYS A 261 34.48 18.07 -30.59
N GLU A 262 34.17 17.18 -29.67
CA GLU A 262 35.10 16.25 -29.01
C GLU A 262 35.25 14.97 -29.85
#